data_AF-A0ABC9QXV1-F1
#
_entry.id   AF-A0ABC9QXV1-F1
#
_cell.length_a   1.000
_cell.length_b   1.000
_cell.length_c   1.000
_cell.angle_alpha   90.00
_cell.angle_beta   90.00
_cell.angle_gamma   90.00
#
_symmetry.space_group_name_H-M   'P 1'
#
loop_
_entity.id
_entity.type
_entity.pdbx_description
1 polymer ?
#
loop_
_entity_poly.entity_id
_entity_poly.type
_entity_poly.pdbx_seq_one_letter_code
_entity_poly.pdbx_strand_id
1 'polypeptide(L)'
;MQIKLQAGVTHSYFNSTYASIKIQNSSGSVMYNKEIVGNRQQTAELQTVPVKVRDYIEFTHIEGDEPKEKVHAIFTNFENGKQEYLGKKRIYQVTSTG
;
A
#
# COMPACT_ATOMS: atom_id res chain seq x y z
N MET A 1 -0.16 -11.79 4.39
CA MET A 1 0.58 -10.58 3.99
C MET A 1 1.03 -9.83 5.24
N GLN A 2 2.26 -9.31 5.26
CA GLN A 2 2.76 -8.45 6.34
C GLN A 2 2.86 -7.01 5.82
N ILE A 3 2.35 -6.06 6.60
CA ILE A 3 2.33 -4.63 6.29
C ILE A 3 3.14 -3.93 7.36
N LYS A 4 4.16 -3.18 6.95
CA LYS A 4 5.01 -2.40 7.85
C LYS A 4 4.85 -0.92 7.53
N LEU A 5 4.33 -0.16 8.48
CA LEU A 5 4.29 1.30 8.44
C LEU A 5 5.45 1.85 9.28
N GLN A 6 6.18 2.81 8.74
CA GLN A 6 7.21 3.54 9.49
C GLN A 6 6.61 4.79 10.13
N ALA A 7 7.15 5.17 11.29
CA ALA A 7 6.77 6.43 11.93
C ALA A 7 7.32 7.63 11.14
N GLY A 8 6.59 8.75 11.14
CA GLY A 8 7.00 9.98 10.48
C GLY A 8 5.84 10.75 9.87
N VAL A 9 6.13 11.93 9.32
CA VAL A 9 5.21 12.69 8.46
C VAL A 9 5.63 12.41 7.01
N THR A 10 4.70 11.98 6.16
CA THR A 10 5.07 11.60 4.78
C THR A 10 5.24 12.81 3.87
N HIS A 11 4.35 13.80 3.95
CA HIS A 11 4.44 15.03 3.17
C HIS A 11 3.63 16.16 3.82
N SER A 12 4.32 17.06 4.53
CA SER A 12 3.71 18.09 5.40
C SER A 12 2.72 19.05 4.73
N TYR A 13 2.83 19.26 3.42
CA TYR A 13 1.92 20.12 2.66
C TYR A 13 0.60 19.46 2.24
N PHE A 14 0.46 18.14 2.38
CA PHE A 14 -0.79 17.43 2.06
C PHE A 14 -1.65 17.28 3.31
N ASN A 15 -2.80 17.94 3.34
CA ASN A 15 -3.83 17.78 4.38
C ASN A 15 -4.83 16.65 4.10
N SER A 16 -4.62 15.88 3.04
CA SER A 16 -5.47 14.78 2.59
C SER A 16 -4.74 13.44 2.69
N THR A 17 -5.47 12.35 2.40
CA THR A 17 -4.91 11.00 2.30
C THR A 17 -3.88 10.96 1.18
N TYR A 18 -2.61 10.88 1.58
CA TYR A 18 -1.44 10.87 0.72
C TYR A 18 -1.19 9.49 0.11
N ALA A 19 -1.39 8.44 0.91
CA ALA A 19 -1.31 7.07 0.47
C ALA A 19 -2.34 6.21 1.21
N SER A 20 -2.73 5.09 0.61
CA SER A 20 -3.56 4.10 1.27
C SER A 20 -3.24 2.68 0.83
N ILE A 21 -3.58 1.73 1.70
CA ILE A 21 -3.68 0.32 1.38
C ILE A 21 -5.05 -0.17 1.82
N LYS A 22 -5.71 -0.92 0.93
CA LYS A 22 -6.98 -1.58 1.20
C LYS A 22 -6.91 -3.02 0.73
N ILE A 23 -7.30 -3.95 1.61
CA ILE A 23 -7.36 -5.38 1.30
C ILE A 23 -8.81 -5.82 1.38
N GLN A 24 -9.27 -6.49 0.33
CA GLN A 24 -10.61 -7.03 0.22
C GLN A 24 -10.55 -8.51 -0.06
N ASN A 25 -11.44 -9.28 0.57
CA ASN A 25 -11.58 -10.69 0.21
C ASN A 25 -12.20 -10.84 -1.19
N SER A 26 -12.24 -12.07 -1.70
CA SER A 26 -12.84 -12.37 -3.00
C SER A 26 -14.33 -12.00 -3.14
N SER A 27 -15.07 -11.79 -2.03
CA SER A 27 -16.46 -11.31 -2.04
C SER A 27 -16.58 -9.78 -1.97
N GLY A 28 -15.45 -9.05 -1.93
CA GLY A 28 -15.39 -7.59 -1.86
C GLY A 28 -15.46 -7.01 -0.44
N SER A 29 -15.52 -7.84 0.60
CA SER A 29 -15.52 -7.38 1.99
C SER A 29 -14.14 -6.85 2.38
N VAL A 30 -14.09 -5.65 2.95
CA VAL A 30 -12.83 -5.03 3.40
C VAL A 30 -12.31 -5.76 4.64
N MET A 31 -11.11 -6.32 4.54
CA MET A 31 -10.41 -7.00 5.63
C MET A 31 -9.41 -6.09 6.33
N TYR A 32 -8.85 -5.13 5.60
CA TYR A 32 -7.93 -4.12 6.13
C TYR A 32 -8.05 -2.85 5.31
N ASN A 33 -8.00 -1.70 5.97
CA ASN A 33 -7.92 -0.40 5.32
C ASN A 33 -7.06 0.53 6.17
N LYS A 34 -6.02 1.11 5.56
CA LYS A 34 -5.16 2.10 6.19
C LYS A 34 -4.99 3.27 5.26
N GLU A 35 -5.33 4.44 5.78
CA GLU A 35 -5.06 5.73 5.14
C GLU A 35 -3.91 6.43 5.87
N ILE A 36 -3.04 7.05 5.09
CA ILE A 36 -1.90 7.82 5.56
C ILE A 36 -2.14 9.26 5.13
N VAL A 37 -2.49 10.12 6.07
CA VAL A 37 -2.68 11.56 5.81
C VAL A 37 -1.31 12.23 5.78
N GLY A 38 -1.04 13.00 4.72
CA GLY A 38 0.30 13.49 4.40
C GLY A 38 0.99 14.26 5.51
N ASN A 39 0.26 15.19 6.12
CA ASN A 39 0.75 16.09 7.16
C ASN A 39 0.56 15.58 8.60
N ARG A 40 0.09 14.33 8.77
CA ARG A 40 -0.10 13.75 10.09
C ARG A 40 1.07 12.86 10.44
N GLN A 41 1.50 12.97 11.70
CA GLN A 41 2.47 12.05 12.28
C GLN A 41 1.89 10.62 12.28
N GLN A 42 2.58 9.72 11.61
CA GLN A 42 2.32 8.29 11.65
C GLN A 42 3.09 7.65 12.81
N THR A 43 2.46 6.65 13.42
CA THR A 43 3.12 5.74 14.37
C THR A 43 3.56 4.49 13.60
N ALA A 44 4.72 3.95 13.95
CA ALA A 44 5.17 2.70 13.35
C ALA A 44 4.19 1.57 13.68
N GLU A 45 3.88 0.74 12.68
CA GLU A 45 2.91 -0.35 12.79
C GLU A 45 3.45 -1.58 12.06
N LEU A 46 3.20 -2.75 12.62
CA LEU A 46 3.43 -4.03 11.95
C LEU A 46 2.14 -4.83 12.04
N GLN A 47 1.50 -5.06 10.89
CA GLN A 47 0.24 -5.78 10.81
C GLN A 47 0.38 -7.01 9.93
N THR A 48 -0.15 -8.13 10.39
CA THR A 48 -0.33 -9.33 9.55
C THR A 48 -1.80 -9.42 9.16
N VAL A 49 -2.05 -9.48 7.85
CA VAL A 49 -3.39 -9.67 7.28
C VAL A 49 -3.41 -11.03 6.57
N PRO A 50 -4.28 -11.97 6.96
CA PRO A 50 -4.43 -13.22 6.24
C PRO A 50 -5.07 -12.91 4.88
N VAL A 51 -4.41 -13.33 3.80
CA VAL A 51 -4.91 -13.17 2.43
C VAL A 51 -4.97 -14.54 1.78
N LYS A 52 -5.92 -14.72 0.87
CA LYS A 52 -6.17 -15.94 0.11
C LYS A 52 -6.14 -15.64 -1.38
N VAL A 53 -5.92 -16.68 -2.18
CA VAL A 53 -6.04 -16.59 -3.64
C VAL A 53 -7.39 -15.97 -4.01
N ARG A 54 -7.37 -15.01 -4.94
CA ARG A 54 -8.49 -14.16 -5.39
C ARG A 54 -8.86 -12.97 -4.51
N ASP A 55 -8.22 -12.78 -3.35
CA ASP A 55 -8.33 -11.53 -2.61
C ASP A 55 -7.67 -10.39 -3.40
N TYR A 56 -8.09 -9.16 -3.12
CA TYR A 56 -7.61 -7.96 -3.80
C TYR A 56 -6.84 -7.07 -2.83
N ILE A 57 -5.75 -6.49 -3.32
CA ILE A 57 -4.94 -5.51 -2.62
C ILE A 57 -4.91 -4.26 -3.48
N GLU A 58 -5.47 -3.17 -2.98
CA GLU A 58 -5.45 -1.86 -3.61
C GLU A 58 -4.46 -0.95 -2.86
N PHE A 59 -3.63 -0.27 -3.64
CA PHE A 59 -2.72 0.77 -3.16
C PHE A 59 -3.00 2.08 -3.88
N THR A 60 -2.91 3.18 -3.15
CA THR A 60 -2.88 4.52 -3.73
C THR A 60 -1.71 5.33 -3.18
N HIS A 61 -1.16 6.22 -4.00
CA HIS A 61 -0.13 7.18 -3.61
C HIS A 61 -0.25 8.40 -4.51
N ILE A 62 -0.57 9.57 -3.95
CA ILE A 62 -0.91 10.77 -4.73
C ILE A 62 0.16 11.11 -5.79
N GLU A 63 1.42 10.90 -5.44
CA GLU A 63 2.57 11.29 -6.26
C GLU A 63 3.15 10.14 -7.09
N GLY A 64 2.55 8.94 -7.08
CA GLY A 64 3.23 7.78 -7.66
C GLY A 64 3.46 7.81 -9.19
N ASP A 65 2.88 8.77 -9.92
CA ASP A 65 3.16 9.01 -11.34
C ASP A 65 4.28 10.05 -11.57
N GLU A 66 4.65 10.84 -10.56
CA GLU A 66 5.73 11.83 -10.63
C GLU A 66 7.07 11.10 -10.81
N PRO A 67 7.86 11.39 -11.87
CA PRO A 67 9.09 10.65 -12.17
C PRO A 67 10.11 10.61 -11.04
N LYS A 68 10.13 11.64 -10.18
CA LYS A 68 11.02 11.76 -9.02
C LYS A 68 10.51 11.00 -7.78
N GLU A 69 9.20 10.80 -7.68
CA GLU A 69 8.53 10.27 -6.49
C GLU A 69 8.18 8.77 -6.62
N LYS A 70 8.40 8.17 -7.80
CA LYS A 70 8.20 6.73 -8.06
C LYS A 70 8.85 5.84 -6.99
N VAL A 71 9.96 6.27 -6.41
CA VAL A 71 10.75 5.48 -5.44
C VAL A 71 10.20 5.49 -4.01
N HIS A 72 9.21 6.33 -3.69
CA HIS A 72 8.70 6.45 -2.32
C HIS A 72 7.69 5.37 -1.93
N ALA A 73 7.17 4.61 -2.90
CA ALA A 73 6.27 3.48 -2.67
C ALA A 73 6.68 2.31 -3.57
N ILE A 74 7.52 1.41 -3.03
CA ILE A 74 8.03 0.23 -3.74
C ILE A 74 7.26 -1.00 -3.27
N PHE A 75 6.62 -1.70 -4.20
CA PHE A 75 6.09 -3.03 -3.95
C PHE A 75 7.17 -4.06 -4.26
N THR A 76 7.58 -4.87 -3.28
CA THR A 76 8.54 -5.96 -3.50
C THR A 76 7.83 -7.29 -3.33
N ASN A 77 7.80 -8.10 -4.38
CA ASN A 77 7.40 -9.50 -4.26
C ASN A 77 8.55 -10.26 -3.58
N PHE A 78 8.30 -10.85 -2.41
CA PHE A 78 9.33 -11.55 -1.64
C PHE A 78 9.76 -12.89 -2.26
N GLU A 79 8.94 -13.51 -3.10
CA GLU A 79 9.24 -14.80 -3.73
C GLU A 79 10.26 -14.67 -4.87
N ASN A 80 10.15 -13.61 -5.68
CA ASN A 80 11.01 -13.40 -6.84
C ASN A 80 11.84 -12.10 -6.77
N GLY A 81 11.72 -11.32 -5.69
CA GLY A 81 12.43 -10.07 -5.50
C GLY A 81 12.00 -8.93 -6.43
N LYS A 82 10.96 -9.11 -7.24
CA LYS A 82 10.52 -8.11 -8.22
C LYS A 82 10.02 -6.87 -7.49
N GLN A 83 10.60 -5.73 -7.85
CA GLN A 83 10.16 -4.42 -7.38
C GLN A 83 9.29 -3.74 -8.43
N GLU A 84 8.16 -3.18 -7.99
CA GLU A 84 7.23 -2.45 -8.85
C GLU A 84 6.90 -1.08 -8.26
N TYR A 85 6.77 -0.11 -9.16
CA TYR A 85 6.33 1.24 -8.83
C TYR A 85 4.81 1.32 -8.86
N LEU A 86 4.24 1.86 -7.78
CA LEU A 86 2.79 1.80 -7.54
C LEU A 86 1.96 2.80 -8.37
N GLY A 87 2.56 3.74 -9.12
CA GLY A 87 1.78 4.77 -9.81
C GLY A 87 0.84 5.50 -8.85
N LYS A 88 -0.16 6.23 -9.37
CA LYS A 88 -1.20 6.79 -8.48
C LYS A 88 -2.07 5.74 -7.81
N LYS A 89 -2.35 4.64 -8.52
CA LYS A 89 -3.20 3.55 -8.05
C LYS A 89 -2.81 2.24 -8.69
N ARG A 90 -2.71 1.18 -7.88
CA ARG A 90 -2.59 -0.21 -8.35
C ARG A 90 -3.54 -1.12 -7.60
N ILE A 91 -4.05 -2.12 -8.31
CA ILE A 91 -4.84 -3.20 -7.74
C ILE A 91 -4.17 -4.50 -8.14
N TYR A 92 -3.87 -5.32 -7.16
CA TYR A 92 -3.35 -6.67 -7.33
C TYR A 92 -4.42 -7.67 -6.91
N GLN A 93 -4.47 -8.80 -7.61
CA GLN A 93 -5.20 -9.97 -7.15
C GLN A 93 -4.19 -11.00 -6.66
N VAL A 94 -4.39 -11.52 -5.45
CA VAL A 94 -3.53 -12.57 -4.89
C VAL A 94 -3.66 -13.82 -5.72
N THR A 95 -2.53 -14.34 -6.20
CA THR A 95 -2.47 -15.60 -6.95
C THR A 95 -1.81 -16.69 -6.12
N SER A 96 -1.81 -17.93 -6.61
CA SER A 96 -1.10 -19.04 -5.96
C SER A 96 0.43 -18.94 -6.08
N THR A 97 0.94 -17.99 -6.87
CA THR A 97 2.37 -17.78 -7.15
C THR A 97 2.84 -16.38 -6.73
N GLY A 98 2.15 -15.78 -5.75
CA GLY A 98 2.37 -14.41 -5.30
C GLY A 98 1.41 -13.38 -5.89
#